data_AF-A0A4Y9NU09-F1
#
_entry.id   AF-A0A4Y9NU09-F1
#
_cell.length_a   1.000
_cell.length_b   1.000
_cell.length_c   1.000
_cell.angle_alpha   90.00
_cell.angle_beta   90.00
_cell.angle_gamma   90.00
#
_symmetry.space_group_name_H-M   'P 1'
#
loop_
_entity.id
_entity.type
_entity.pdbx_description
1 polymer ?
#
loop_
_entity_poly.entity_id
_entity_poly.type
_entity_poly.pdbx_seq_one_letter_code
_entity_poly.pdbx_strand_id
1 'polypeptide(L)'
;MDEIGLDVATMNLDEFLLARIAEDKRVATDAAGADRKGEWGPDLVGDGPGGPRSTAHVVRHDPARVLAECSAKRRIVLACRDARPETAFVGIHPRGMADFPVTAQDQHQLAALTLALLALPYADHPHYRPEWRP
;
A
#
# COMPACT_ATOMS: atom_id res chain seq x y z
N MET A 1 3.33 -11.25 -22.63
CA MET A 1 2.20 -12.16 -22.34
C MET A 1 2.51 -12.65 -20.95
N ASP A 2 2.12 -11.85 -19.97
CA ASP A 2 2.50 -12.10 -18.58
C ASP A 2 1.47 -13.06 -18.00
N GLU A 3 1.98 -14.10 -17.36
CA GLU A 3 1.33 -15.39 -17.07
C GLU A 3 0.28 -15.33 -15.96
N ILE A 4 -0.36 -14.17 -15.78
CA ILE A 4 -1.55 -13.98 -14.95
C ILE A 4 -2.50 -13.12 -15.77
N GLY A 5 -3.34 -13.76 -16.57
CA GLY A 5 -4.39 -13.14 -17.39
C GLY A 5 -5.53 -12.54 -16.57
N LEU A 6 -5.22 -11.68 -15.61
CA LEU A 6 -6.12 -10.61 -15.20
C LEU A 6 -5.91 -9.50 -16.22
N ASP A 7 -6.92 -9.25 -17.04
CA ASP A 7 -6.94 -8.04 -17.84
C ASP A 7 -6.74 -6.87 -16.88
N VAL A 8 -5.62 -6.16 -17.00
CA VAL A 8 -5.28 -5.02 -16.12
C VAL A 8 -6.39 -3.96 -16.20
N ALA A 9 -7.16 -3.93 -17.29
CA ALA A 9 -8.33 -3.07 -17.43
C ALA A 9 -9.53 -3.49 -16.55
N THR A 10 -9.62 -4.76 -16.15
CA THR A 10 -10.70 -5.30 -15.29
C THR A 10 -10.29 -5.48 -13.84
N MET A 11 -9.05 -5.15 -13.48
CA MET A 11 -8.51 -5.39 -12.14
C MET A 11 -9.20 -4.49 -11.11
N ASN A 12 -9.62 -5.09 -10.00
CA ASN A 12 -10.32 -4.40 -8.93
C ASN A 12 -9.33 -3.73 -7.96
N LEU A 13 -9.79 -2.74 -7.18
CA LEU A 13 -8.94 -2.00 -6.25
C LEU A 13 -8.32 -2.90 -5.15
N ASP A 14 -9.06 -3.90 -4.66
CA ASP A 14 -8.56 -4.88 -3.69
C ASP A 14 -7.50 -5.80 -4.30
N GLU A 15 -7.68 -6.25 -5.54
CA GLU A 15 -6.68 -7.02 -6.29
C GLU A 15 -5.41 -6.21 -6.53
N PHE A 16 -5.54 -4.93 -6.89
CA PHE A 16 -4.44 -3.97 -7.00
C PHE A 16 -3.65 -3.84 -5.72
N LEU A 17 -4.33 -3.62 -4.59
CA LEU A 17 -3.67 -3.54 -3.30
C LEU A 17 -2.97 -4.83 -2.92
N LEU A 18 -3.60 -6.00 -3.14
CA LEU A 18 -2.97 -7.29 -2.85
C LEU A 18 -1.71 -7.52 -3.69
N ALA A 19 -1.71 -7.11 -4.96
CA ALA A 19 -0.55 -7.19 -5.83
C ALA A 19 0.59 -6.27 -5.35
N ARG A 20 0.30 -5.01 -5.03
CA ARG A 20 1.30 -4.03 -4.55
C ARG A 20 1.87 -4.41 -3.19
N ILE A 21 1.03 -4.88 -2.25
CA ILE A 21 1.48 -5.39 -0.96
C ILE A 21 2.37 -6.63 -1.13
N ALA A 22 2.06 -7.51 -2.08
CA ALA A 22 2.89 -8.68 -2.37
C ALA A 22 4.26 -8.27 -2.96
N GLU A 23 4.28 -7.25 -3.81
CA GLU A 23 5.51 -6.66 -4.35
C GLU A 23 6.37 -6.04 -3.26
N ASP A 24 5.80 -5.18 -2.41
CA ASP A 24 6.49 -4.57 -1.26
C ASP A 24 7.05 -5.65 -0.32
N LYS A 25 6.25 -6.70 -0.05
CA LYS A 25 6.69 -7.84 0.75
C LYS A 25 7.88 -8.56 0.12
N ARG A 26 7.88 -8.77 -1.21
CA ARG A 26 9.00 -9.40 -1.91
C ARG A 26 10.26 -8.55 -1.79
N VAL A 27 10.16 -7.25 -2.06
CA VAL A 27 11.29 -6.31 -1.93
C VAL A 27 11.86 -6.31 -0.51
N ALA A 28 11.00 -6.27 0.51
CA ALA A 28 11.43 -6.37 1.91
C ALA A 28 12.07 -7.73 2.24
N THR A 29 11.55 -8.82 1.69
CA THR A 29 12.15 -10.16 1.87
C THR A 29 13.54 -10.24 1.24
N ASP A 30 13.69 -9.71 0.03
CA ASP A 30 14.98 -9.65 -0.68
C ASP A 30 16.00 -8.81 0.12
N ALA A 31 15.56 -7.67 0.66
CA ALA A 31 16.38 -6.79 1.52
C ALA A 31 16.81 -7.47 2.83
N ALA A 32 15.91 -8.24 3.47
CA ALA A 32 16.23 -9.01 4.67
C ALA A 32 17.21 -10.16 4.38
N GLY A 33 17.10 -10.83 3.23
CA GLY A 33 17.99 -11.92 2.84
C GLY A 33 19.40 -11.46 2.44
N ALA A 34 19.54 -10.23 1.96
CA ALA A 34 20.83 -9.61 1.65
C ALA A 34 21.64 -9.29 2.93
N ASP A 35 20.96 -9.01 4.04
CA ASP A 35 21.59 -8.68 5.33
C ASP A 35 21.66 -9.90 6.26
N ARG A 36 22.80 -10.60 6.21
CA ARG A 36 23.07 -11.80 7.01
C ARG A 36 23.33 -11.53 8.51
N LYS A 37 23.30 -10.27 8.97
CA LYS A 37 23.72 -9.90 10.35
C LYS A 37 22.60 -9.50 11.31
N GLY A 38 21.37 -9.35 10.85
CA GLY A 38 20.22 -9.12 11.73
C GLY A 38 20.10 -7.66 12.17
N GLU A 39 18.91 -7.10 11.93
CA GLU A 39 18.50 -5.71 12.15
C GLU A 39 19.27 -4.69 11.30
N TRP A 40 18.51 -3.91 10.50
CA TRP A 40 19.05 -2.78 9.76
C TRP A 40 19.45 -1.66 10.72
N GLY A 41 20.63 -1.82 11.33
CA GLY A 41 21.23 -0.90 12.29
C GLY A 41 21.91 0.29 11.64
N PRO A 42 22.35 1.27 12.46
CA PRO A 42 22.98 2.48 11.96
C PRO A 42 24.26 2.23 11.16
N ASP A 43 24.91 1.10 11.39
CA ASP A 43 26.19 0.70 10.77
C ASP A 43 26.07 0.28 9.29
N LEU A 44 24.85 0.01 8.80
CA LEU A 44 24.58 -0.32 7.38
C LEU A 44 24.47 0.91 6.48
N VAL A 45 24.15 2.06 7.10
CA VAL A 45 24.17 3.35 6.43
C VAL A 45 25.59 3.86 6.54
N GLY A 46 26.46 3.44 5.63
CA GLY A 46 27.84 3.96 5.58
C GLY A 46 27.86 5.50 5.52
N ASP A 47 29.07 6.09 5.56
CA ASP A 47 29.34 7.55 5.52
C ASP A 47 28.90 8.26 4.20
N GLY A 48 27.89 7.73 3.51
CA GLY A 48 27.24 8.34 2.37
C GLY A 48 26.60 9.69 2.70
N PRO A 49 26.30 10.49 1.66
CA PRO A 49 25.98 11.92 1.78
C PRO A 49 24.71 12.27 2.57
N GLY A 50 23.96 11.27 3.04
CA GLY A 50 22.69 11.44 3.77
C GLY A 50 22.83 11.81 5.26
N GLY A 51 23.99 11.60 5.87
CA GLY A 51 24.25 11.93 7.28
C GLY A 51 23.31 11.24 8.29
N PRO A 52 23.29 11.67 9.57
CA PRO A 52 22.57 10.96 10.66
C PRO A 52 21.05 10.80 10.46
N ARG A 53 20.42 11.67 9.66
CA ARG A 53 18.97 11.58 9.37
C ARG A 53 18.63 10.44 8.41
N SER A 54 19.53 10.11 7.49
CA SER A 54 19.42 8.93 6.62
C SER A 54 19.42 7.65 7.45
N THR A 55 20.30 7.57 8.44
CA THR A 55 20.42 6.44 9.35
C THR A 55 19.14 6.18 10.16
N ALA A 56 18.55 7.23 10.74
CA ALA A 56 17.29 7.11 11.47
C ALA A 56 16.11 6.68 10.58
N HIS A 57 16.10 7.12 9.31
CA HIS A 57 15.10 6.70 8.34
C HIS A 57 15.24 5.21 8.01
N VAL A 58 16.46 4.74 7.71
CA VAL A 58 16.74 3.34 7.39
C VAL A 58 16.35 2.40 8.54
N VAL A 59 16.74 2.71 9.78
CA VAL A 59 16.34 1.93 10.97
C VAL A 59 14.82 1.89 11.12
N ARG A 60 14.13 3.01 10.87
CA ARG A 60 12.67 3.07 10.99
C ARG A 60 11.95 2.28 9.90
N HIS A 61 12.60 2.03 8.77
CA HIS A 61 12.11 1.26 7.63
C HIS A 61 12.80 -0.11 7.51
N ASP A 62 13.28 -0.66 8.64
CA ASP A 62 13.85 -2.01 8.69
C ASP A 62 12.93 -3.05 8.01
N PRO A 63 13.48 -3.98 7.21
CA PRO A 63 12.68 -4.96 6.49
C PRO A 63 11.71 -5.77 7.36
N ALA A 64 12.06 -6.12 8.60
CA ALA A 64 11.15 -6.88 9.47
C ALA A 64 9.89 -6.08 9.79
N ARG A 65 10.02 -4.76 10.00
CA ARG A 65 8.88 -3.86 10.15
C ARG A 65 8.05 -3.80 8.88
N VAL A 66 8.67 -3.64 7.71
CA VAL A 66 7.94 -3.58 6.42
C VAL A 66 7.16 -4.88 6.17
N LEU A 67 7.73 -6.04 6.51
CA LEU A 67 7.04 -7.33 6.42
C LEU A 67 5.82 -7.42 7.37
N ALA A 68 5.94 -6.89 8.58
CA ALA A 68 4.82 -6.80 9.52
C ALA A 68 3.72 -5.86 9.00
N GLU A 69 4.08 -4.70 8.43
CA GLU A 69 3.16 -3.76 7.81
C GLU A 69 2.44 -4.38 6.60
N CYS A 70 3.16 -5.09 5.72
CA CYS A 70 2.57 -5.82 4.59
C CYS A 70 1.56 -6.87 5.06
N SER A 71 1.89 -7.59 6.13
CA SER A 71 0.99 -8.60 6.72
C SER A 71 -0.28 -7.97 7.29
N ALA A 72 -0.16 -6.82 7.97
CA ALA A 72 -1.30 -6.07 8.49
C ALA A 72 -2.18 -5.53 7.36
N LYS A 73 -1.58 -4.83 6.37
CA LYS A 73 -2.31 -4.29 5.21
C LYS A 73 -3.04 -5.38 4.43
N ARG A 74 -2.40 -6.54 4.22
CA ARG A 74 -3.06 -7.69 3.55
C ARG A 74 -4.32 -8.14 4.31
N ARG A 75 -4.27 -8.22 5.64
CA ARG A 75 -5.43 -8.59 6.46
C ARG A 75 -6.55 -7.55 6.36
N ILE A 76 -6.21 -6.26 6.36
CA ILE A 76 -7.19 -5.18 6.17
C ILE A 76 -7.87 -5.30 4.82
N VAL A 77 -7.10 -5.48 3.73
CA VAL A 77 -7.66 -5.62 2.38
C VAL A 77 -8.62 -6.80 2.27
N LEU A 78 -8.25 -7.96 2.84
CA LEU A 78 -9.11 -9.14 2.85
C LEU A 78 -10.38 -8.91 3.67
N ALA A 79 -10.29 -8.27 4.84
CA ALA A 79 -11.46 -7.92 5.64
C ALA A 79 -12.41 -6.95 4.90
N CYS A 80 -11.86 -5.95 4.21
CA CYS A 80 -12.65 -5.05 3.38
C CYS A 80 -13.32 -5.78 2.21
N ARG A 81 -12.61 -6.72 1.56
CA ARG A 81 -13.17 -7.56 0.49
C ARG A 81 -14.36 -8.39 0.99
N ASP A 82 -14.23 -9.01 2.16
CA ASP A 82 -15.30 -9.82 2.78
C ASP A 82 -16.51 -8.95 3.15
N ALA A 83 -16.29 -7.70 3.54
CA ALA A 83 -17.34 -6.72 3.78
C ALA A 83 -18.08 -6.28 2.50
N ARG A 84 -17.65 -6.70 1.31
CA ARG A 84 -18.21 -6.34 -0.01
C ARG A 84 -18.27 -4.81 -0.18
N PRO A 85 -17.14 -4.17 -0.52
CA PRO A 85 -17.05 -2.72 -0.53
C PRO A 85 -17.91 -2.13 -1.66
N GLU A 86 -18.57 -1.02 -1.39
CA GLU A 86 -19.31 -0.26 -2.40
C GLU A 86 -18.33 0.56 -3.24
N THR A 87 -17.73 -0.03 -4.28
CA THR A 87 -16.67 0.64 -5.06
C THR A 87 -17.16 1.88 -5.81
N ALA A 88 -18.46 1.97 -6.10
CA ALA A 88 -19.07 3.16 -6.71
C ALA A 88 -19.01 4.39 -5.79
N PHE A 89 -18.79 4.21 -4.49
CA PHE A 89 -18.61 5.29 -3.52
C PHE A 89 -17.25 5.99 -3.66
N VAL A 90 -16.23 5.30 -4.19
CA VAL A 90 -14.87 5.85 -4.33
C VAL A 90 -14.85 6.93 -5.40
N GLY A 91 -14.16 8.04 -5.14
CA GLY A 91 -14.07 9.19 -6.06
C GLY A 91 -15.32 10.06 -6.12
N ILE A 92 -16.35 9.76 -5.33
CA ILE A 92 -17.48 10.69 -5.13
C ILE A 92 -17.01 11.81 -4.21
N HIS A 93 -16.84 13.00 -4.77
CA HIS A 93 -16.64 14.22 -3.98
C HIS A 93 -17.87 15.13 -4.09
N PRO A 94 -18.40 15.64 -2.98
CA PRO A 94 -19.31 16.77 -3.01
C PRO A 94 -18.65 17.93 -3.78
N ARG A 95 -19.40 18.57 -4.69
CA ARG A 95 -18.87 19.70 -5.47
C ARG A 95 -18.31 20.77 -4.52
N GLY A 96 -17.03 21.12 -4.69
CA GLY A 96 -16.34 22.11 -3.87
C GLY A 96 -15.67 21.58 -2.59
N MET A 97 -15.63 20.26 -2.38
CA MET A 97 -15.09 19.65 -1.16
C MET A 97 -14.14 18.46 -1.47
N ALA A 98 -13.28 18.62 -2.49
CA ALA A 98 -12.38 17.57 -2.97
C ALA A 98 -11.33 17.11 -1.93
N ASP A 99 -11.03 17.94 -0.92
CA ASP A 99 -9.99 17.66 0.08
C ASP A 99 -10.51 17.01 1.38
N PHE A 100 -11.83 16.84 1.52
CA PHE A 100 -12.40 16.19 2.70
C PHE A 100 -12.89 14.78 2.37
N PRO A 101 -12.43 13.74 3.12
CA PRO A 101 -12.95 12.40 2.94
C PRO A 101 -14.44 12.41 3.24
N VAL A 102 -15.24 11.90 2.30
CA VAL A 102 -16.67 11.73 2.51
C VAL A 102 -16.89 10.84 3.72
N THR A 103 -17.76 11.26 4.63
CA THR A 103 -18.15 10.44 5.78
C THR A 103 -18.86 9.19 5.27
N ALA A 104 -18.23 8.03 5.43
CA ALA A 104 -18.85 6.74 5.15
C ALA A 104 -20.10 6.55 6.02
N GLN A 105 -21.21 6.16 5.39
CA GLN A 105 -22.51 6.01 6.08
C GLN A 105 -22.74 4.58 6.59
N ASP A 106 -22.03 3.60 6.03
CA ASP A 106 -22.13 2.19 6.42
C ASP A 106 -20.78 1.46 6.26
N GLN A 107 -20.79 0.16 6.58
CA GLN A 107 -19.61 -0.70 6.51
C GLN A 107 -19.08 -0.92 5.08
N HIS A 108 -19.95 -0.88 4.06
CA HIS A 108 -19.57 -1.11 2.67
C HIS A 108 -18.83 0.10 2.10
N GLN A 109 -19.31 1.30 2.43
CA GLN A 109 -18.64 2.57 2.11
C GLN A 109 -17.35 2.73 2.89
N LEU A 110 -17.33 2.36 4.18
CA LEU A 110 -16.11 2.41 4.99
C LEU A 110 -15.05 1.45 4.44
N ALA A 111 -15.44 0.25 4.01
CA ALA A 111 -14.54 -0.69 3.37
C ALA A 111 -13.98 -0.11 2.05
N ALA A 112 -14.83 0.49 1.21
CA ALA A 112 -14.41 1.12 -0.04
C ALA A 112 -13.43 2.29 0.19
N LEU A 113 -13.73 3.19 1.12
CA LEU A 113 -12.86 4.30 1.50
C LEU A 113 -11.52 3.82 2.07
N THR A 114 -11.55 2.77 2.90
CA THR A 114 -10.33 2.19 3.48
C THR A 114 -9.40 1.65 2.39
N LEU A 115 -9.95 0.96 1.39
CA LEU A 115 -9.16 0.49 0.24
C LEU A 115 -8.58 1.67 -0.56
N ALA A 116 -9.38 2.70 -0.83
CA ALA A 116 -8.92 3.89 -1.56
C ALA A 116 -7.77 4.61 -0.84
N LEU A 117 -7.87 4.79 0.49
CA LEU A 117 -6.82 5.39 1.30
C LEU A 117 -5.54 4.54 1.36
N LEU A 118 -5.67 3.22 1.44
CA LEU A 118 -4.52 2.31 1.38
C LEU A 118 -3.80 2.33 0.03
N ALA A 119 -4.48 2.77 -1.04
CA ALA A 119 -3.93 2.83 -2.38
C ALA A 119 -3.15 4.12 -2.66
N LEU A 120 -3.28 5.15 -1.82
CA LEU A 120 -2.59 6.45 -1.99
C LEU A 120 -1.07 6.35 -2.17
N PRO A 121 -0.32 5.48 -1.46
CA PRO A 121 1.12 5.33 -1.68
C PRO A 121 1.49 4.85 -3.09
N TYR A 122 0.53 4.29 -3.82
CA TYR A 122 0.71 3.73 -5.15
C TYR A 122 0.06 4.60 -6.25
N ALA A 123 -0.30 5.86 -5.96
CA ALA A 123 -0.99 6.74 -6.91
C ALA A 123 -0.21 6.99 -8.21
N ASP A 124 1.13 6.94 -8.16
CA ASP A 124 2.01 7.10 -9.32
C ASP A 124 2.24 5.78 -10.08
N HIS A 125 1.65 4.67 -9.63
CA HIS A 125 1.82 3.37 -10.28
C HIS A 125 1.05 3.35 -11.62
N PRO A 126 1.63 2.83 -12.74
CA PRO A 126 0.98 2.85 -14.06
C PRO A 126 -0.40 2.18 -14.12
N HIS A 127 -0.63 1.19 -13.26
CA HIS A 127 -1.92 0.48 -13.14
C HIS A 127 -2.87 1.08 -12.10
N TYR A 128 -2.49 2.18 -11.44
CA TYR A 128 -3.40 2.92 -10.56
C TYR A 128 -4.42 3.67 -11.42
N ARG A 129 -5.71 3.54 -11.08
CA ARG A 129 -6.78 4.23 -11.81
C ARG A 129 -7.19 5.50 -11.07
N PRO A 130 -7.34 6.65 -11.76
CA PRO A 130 -7.74 7.92 -11.12
C PRO A 130 -9.07 7.85 -10.36
N GLU A 131 -10.00 6.98 -10.78
CA GLU A 131 -11.28 6.75 -10.10
C GLU A 131 -11.15 6.11 -8.71
N TRP A 132 -9.99 5.53 -8.38
CA TRP A 132 -9.71 5.00 -7.04
C TRP A 132 -9.23 6.06 -6.07
N ARG A 133 -9.03 7.29 -6.54
CA ARG A 133 -8.59 8.39 -5.69
C ARG A 133 -9.78 8.84 -4.84
N PRO A 134 -9.65 8.81 -3.50
CA PRO A 134 -10.70 9.23 -2.59
C PRO A 134 -10.85 10.74 -2.53
#